data_AF-A0A640W2V4-F1
#
_entry.id   AF-A0A640W2V4-F1
#
_cell.length_a   1.000
_cell.length_b   1.000
_cell.length_c   1.000
_cell.angle_alpha   90.00
_cell.angle_beta   90.00
_cell.angle_gamma   90.00
#
_symmetry.space_group_name_H-M   'P 1'
#
loop_
_entity.id
_entity.type
_entity.pdbx_description
1 polymer ?
#
loop_
_entity_poly.entity_id
_entity_poly.type
_entity_poly.pdbx_seq_one_letter_code
_entity_poly.pdbx_strand_id
1 'polypeptide(L)'
;MEIKWKIVAIFAIALILTISIIAMKNGHKKEERIELSLIAEPSSFRIEEGKNVIIKVRALKNGLPLETKIEWDVKSKGNTGQLIVPFPSETNESGYLIARYIAPSDVNELNHNVTIIAKFTYEGNEVVATLNGSIYPKLHETKILISCNRKKMIAGETCHFKASIAYFDEVWIPLSNATIKWEFYSNGTKIMERKSISNEKGFSSISFFYSNAEKNMSIEAVAIYEMNLNGSIDFNGSKSNAVSIKIIPEKPGDFPVVLIHGWIGSSSKALINFTWYNLTKKLIQHGFKVLDFDVTTPGIQWLEYEPGWENHHISWIAAKVSQEIRKALVLNGYPPNQTIDIVAHSMGGLVSRFMAEHYMADVDYWNDSWAPGDAGKPWYGDGDGDVVIGPEQIDDLIAVGTPCHGVPPNINESILQIINYAKFPWWIAQVPDMIYKSPFLEAMGYESSPLVDYYGIGGDIGWIFGGVPKDFDGDGIAHYSDGLCPTESPYLEGRPLYILEGKAWPYGEEDHMSLNAINDKVHEYILKHLID
;
A
#
# COMPACT_ATOMS: atom_id res chain seq x y z
N MET A 1 118.74 -31.76 2.17
CA MET A 1 117.34 -31.95 2.62
C MET A 1 116.90 -30.69 3.39
N GLU A 2 116.91 -29.51 2.74
CA GLU A 2 116.80 -28.21 3.46
C GLU A 2 115.81 -27.19 2.85
N ILE A 3 115.08 -27.54 1.78
CA ILE A 3 114.18 -26.59 1.10
C ILE A 3 112.70 -26.76 1.51
N LYS A 4 112.30 -27.91 2.08
CA LYS A 4 110.88 -28.22 2.36
C LYS A 4 110.26 -27.42 3.52
N TRP A 5 111.01 -27.04 4.56
CA TRP A 5 110.44 -26.37 5.74
C TRP A 5 110.14 -24.88 5.53
N LYS A 6 110.93 -24.17 4.70
CA LYS A 6 110.71 -22.74 4.43
C LYS A 6 109.45 -22.48 3.62
N ILE A 7 109.11 -23.38 2.68
CA ILE A 7 107.88 -23.27 1.87
C ILE A 7 106.63 -23.53 2.74
N VAL A 8 106.69 -24.50 3.66
CA VAL A 8 105.59 -24.79 4.59
C VAL A 8 105.36 -23.63 5.56
N ALA A 9 106.42 -23.00 6.07
CA ALA A 9 106.30 -21.84 6.95
C ALA A 9 105.68 -20.62 6.26
N ILE A 10 106.05 -20.35 4.99
CA ILE A 10 105.47 -19.26 4.20
C ILE A 10 103.98 -19.53 3.91
N PHE A 11 103.62 -20.77 3.57
CA PHE A 11 102.21 -21.15 3.37
C PHE A 11 101.39 -21.04 4.66
N ALA A 12 101.95 -21.41 5.81
CA ALA A 12 101.27 -21.30 7.10
C ALA A 12 101.05 -19.83 7.50
N ILE A 13 102.04 -18.96 7.31
CA ILE A 13 101.92 -17.53 7.59
C ILE A 13 100.93 -16.87 6.64
N ALA A 14 100.98 -17.20 5.34
CA ALA A 14 100.00 -16.72 4.36
C ALA A 14 98.59 -17.19 4.72
N LEU A 15 98.41 -18.45 5.12
CA LEU A 15 97.10 -18.99 5.53
C LEU A 15 96.58 -18.30 6.80
N ILE A 16 97.44 -18.07 7.81
CA ILE A 16 97.06 -17.35 9.04
C ILE A 16 96.69 -15.89 8.74
N LEU A 17 97.44 -15.21 7.86
CA LEU A 17 97.10 -13.85 7.41
C LEU A 17 95.78 -13.84 6.62
N THR A 18 95.53 -14.83 5.77
CA THR A 18 94.30 -14.94 4.99
C THR A 18 93.10 -15.21 5.90
N ILE A 19 93.24 -16.11 6.88
CA ILE A 19 92.21 -16.39 7.90
C ILE A 19 91.97 -15.15 8.77
N SER A 20 93.02 -14.40 9.14
CA SER A 20 92.89 -13.17 9.92
C SER A 20 92.21 -12.05 9.12
N ILE A 21 92.51 -11.91 7.83
CA ILE A 21 91.84 -10.96 6.93
C ILE A 21 90.38 -11.37 6.71
N ILE A 22 90.08 -12.65 6.55
CA ILE A 22 88.71 -13.17 6.45
C ILE A 22 87.95 -12.95 7.76
N ALA A 23 88.58 -13.18 8.92
CA ALA A 23 87.97 -12.96 10.23
C ALA A 23 87.75 -11.46 10.54
N MET A 24 88.64 -10.57 10.10
CA MET A 24 88.46 -9.11 10.21
C MET A 24 87.42 -8.58 9.22
N LYS A 25 87.27 -9.19 8.04
CA LYS A 25 86.26 -8.83 7.03
C LYS A 25 84.87 -9.42 7.34
N ASN A 26 84.82 -10.56 8.04
CA ASN A 26 83.62 -11.21 8.57
C ASN A 26 83.36 -10.92 10.05
N GLY A 27 84.04 -9.91 10.62
CA GLY A 27 83.61 -9.25 11.85
C GLY A 27 82.30 -8.54 11.57
N HIS A 28 81.24 -9.32 11.43
CA HIS A 28 79.87 -8.86 11.29
C HIS A 28 79.65 -7.78 12.35
N LYS A 29 79.45 -6.53 11.89
CA LYS A 29 78.56 -5.63 12.61
C LYS A 29 77.31 -6.46 12.84
N LYS A 30 77.06 -6.91 14.07
CA LYS A 30 75.69 -7.22 14.48
C LYS A 30 74.95 -5.93 14.24
N GLU A 31 74.23 -5.83 13.13
CA GLU A 31 73.18 -4.85 13.01
C GLU A 31 72.29 -5.07 14.23
N GLU A 32 72.32 -4.13 15.17
CA GLU A 32 71.33 -4.09 16.24
C GLU A 32 69.97 -4.05 15.53
N ARG A 33 69.25 -5.18 15.58
CA ARG A 33 67.93 -5.27 15.01
C ARG A 33 67.03 -4.38 15.86
N ILE A 34 66.69 -3.20 15.36
CA ILE A 34 65.80 -2.27 16.04
C ILE A 34 64.40 -2.90 16.04
N GLU A 35 63.87 -3.19 17.23
CA GLU A 35 62.51 -3.67 17.42
C GLU A 35 61.60 -2.47 17.70
N LEU A 36 60.69 -2.17 16.79
CA LEU A 36 59.72 -1.09 16.91
C LEU A 36 58.33 -1.68 17.18
N SER A 37 57.58 -1.07 18.10
CA SER A 37 56.18 -1.44 18.31
C SER A 37 55.31 -0.21 18.57
N LEU A 38 54.07 -0.28 18.09
CA LEU A 38 53.00 0.66 18.39
C LEU A 38 51.85 -0.13 18.97
N ILE A 39 51.46 0.20 20.20
CA ILE A 39 50.35 -0.45 20.90
C ILE A 39 49.23 0.58 21.02
N ALA A 40 48.01 0.18 20.72
CA ALA A 40 46.83 1.04 20.88
C ALA A 40 45.81 0.38 21.80
N GLU A 41 45.30 1.15 22.76
CA GLU A 41 44.35 0.71 23.78
C GLU A 41 43.10 1.61 23.80
N PRO A 42 41.88 1.04 23.81
CA PRO A 42 41.59 -0.40 23.73
C PRO A 42 41.82 -0.94 22.30
N SER A 43 42.14 -2.22 22.12
CA SER A 43 42.36 -2.81 20.77
C SER A 43 41.08 -2.88 19.90
N SER A 44 39.91 -2.83 20.55
CA SER A 44 38.60 -2.69 19.91
C SER A 44 37.63 -1.97 20.84
N PHE A 45 36.57 -1.40 20.28
CA PHE A 45 35.52 -0.74 21.07
C PHE A 45 34.14 -0.92 20.44
N ARG A 46 33.12 -0.80 21.29
CA ARG A 46 31.73 -0.70 20.86
C ARG A 46 31.07 0.47 21.59
N ILE A 47 30.59 1.47 20.85
CA ILE A 47 30.02 2.70 21.42
C ILE A 47 28.71 3.07 20.71
N GLU A 48 27.82 3.75 21.42
CA GLU A 48 26.62 4.34 20.82
C GLU A 48 27.01 5.55 19.96
N GLU A 49 26.22 5.85 18.93
CA GLU A 49 26.37 7.07 18.13
C GLU A 49 26.43 8.34 19.01
N GLY A 50 27.17 9.35 18.54
CA GLY A 50 27.44 10.59 19.27
C GLY A 50 28.28 10.44 20.55
N LYS A 51 28.55 9.22 21.05
CA LYS A 51 29.47 8.99 22.17
C LYS A 51 30.92 9.03 21.71
N ASN A 52 31.82 8.95 22.68
CA ASN A 52 33.26 8.99 22.43
C ASN A 52 34.01 7.90 23.19
N VAL A 53 35.19 7.56 22.67
CA VAL A 53 36.15 6.65 23.30
C VAL A 53 37.52 7.30 23.33
N ILE A 54 38.25 7.07 24.43
CA ILE A 54 39.64 7.51 24.59
C ILE A 54 40.55 6.42 24.05
N ILE A 55 41.46 6.80 23.14
CA ILE A 55 42.44 5.93 22.52
C ILE A 55 43.81 6.33 23.06
N LYS A 56 44.51 5.39 23.67
CA LYS A 56 45.89 5.58 24.13
C LYS A 56 46.80 4.82 23.18
N VAL A 57 47.80 5.50 22.63
CA VAL A 57 48.85 4.84 21.86
C VAL A 57 50.17 4.93 22.59
N ARG A 58 50.97 3.86 22.49
CA ARG A 58 52.30 3.77 23.06
C ARG A 58 53.30 3.34 22.00
N ALA A 59 54.26 4.21 21.69
CA ALA A 59 55.36 3.91 20.78
C ALA A 59 56.60 3.45 21.57
N LEU A 60 57.21 2.35 21.13
CA LEU A 60 58.37 1.76 21.79
C LEU A 60 59.48 1.46 20.78
N LYS A 61 60.73 1.70 21.21
CA LYS A 61 61.96 1.27 20.53
C LYS A 61 62.74 0.34 21.48
N ASN A 62 62.95 -0.90 21.07
CA ASN A 62 63.59 -1.95 21.87
C ASN A 62 62.96 -2.10 23.27
N GLY A 63 61.63 -1.95 23.37
CA GLY A 63 60.87 -2.00 24.63
C GLY A 63 60.92 -0.72 25.48
N LEU A 64 61.66 0.31 25.08
CA LEU A 64 61.73 1.60 25.77
C LEU A 64 60.81 2.65 25.13
N PRO A 65 60.29 3.62 25.91
CA PRO A 65 59.56 4.77 25.38
C PRO A 65 60.23 5.46 24.19
N LEU A 66 59.45 5.73 23.15
CA LEU A 66 59.90 6.50 21.99
C LEU A 66 59.03 7.75 21.84
N GLU A 67 59.66 8.92 21.88
CA GLU A 67 59.02 10.20 21.49
C GLU A 67 59.04 10.32 19.97
N THR A 68 57.85 10.29 19.35
CA THR A 68 57.70 10.32 17.90
C THR A 68 56.34 10.88 17.48
N LYS A 69 56.26 11.34 16.22
CA LYS A 69 55.03 11.83 15.61
C LYS A 69 54.15 10.67 15.20
N ILE A 70 52.88 10.73 15.59
CA ILE A 70 51.86 9.76 15.20
C ILE A 70 50.97 10.37 14.13
N GLU A 71 50.86 9.69 13.00
CA GLU A 71 49.88 9.97 11.95
C GLU A 71 48.66 9.06 12.13
N TRP A 72 47.48 9.58 11.79
CA TRP A 72 46.21 8.90 12.00
C TRP A 72 45.41 8.80 10.71
N ASP A 73 44.72 7.69 10.53
CA ASP A 73 43.75 7.47 9.47
C ASP A 73 42.50 6.80 10.04
N VAL A 74 41.32 7.14 9.53
CA VAL A 74 40.04 6.59 9.97
C VAL A 74 39.26 6.14 8.75
N LYS A 75 38.91 4.85 8.71
CA LYS A 75 38.24 4.21 7.58
C LYS A 75 36.87 3.71 7.98
N SER A 76 35.89 3.94 7.11
CA SER A 76 34.52 3.46 7.21
C SER A 76 33.91 3.33 5.80
N LYS A 77 32.82 2.58 5.67
CA LYS A 77 31.96 2.60 4.47
C LYS A 77 31.08 3.87 4.38
N GLY A 78 30.94 4.60 5.49
CA GLY A 78 30.11 5.80 5.60
C GLY A 78 30.80 6.89 6.41
N ASN A 79 30.04 7.60 7.24
CA ASN A 79 30.57 8.66 8.08
C ASN A 79 31.61 8.10 9.07
N THR A 80 32.83 8.62 9.03
CA THR A 80 33.93 8.14 9.87
C THR A 80 33.88 8.67 11.30
N GLY A 81 33.02 9.65 11.61
CA GLY A 81 33.04 10.37 12.89
C GLY A 81 34.19 11.37 12.94
N GLN A 82 34.69 11.67 14.14
CA GLN A 82 35.77 12.63 14.32
C GLN A 82 36.85 12.10 15.28
N LEU A 83 38.11 12.16 14.85
CA LEU A 83 39.25 11.90 15.73
C LEU A 83 39.89 13.23 16.16
N ILE A 84 39.89 13.48 17.47
CA ILE A 84 40.52 14.65 18.09
C ILE A 84 41.86 14.22 18.70
N VAL A 85 42.94 14.83 18.20
CA VAL A 85 44.31 14.57 18.65
C VAL A 85 44.96 15.85 19.18
N PRO A 86 45.85 15.77 20.18
CA PRO A 86 46.71 16.87 20.60
C PRO A 86 47.53 17.44 19.44
N PHE A 87 47.82 18.75 19.48
CA PHE A 87 48.73 19.41 18.54
C PHE A 87 50.00 19.88 19.28
N PRO A 88 51.20 19.43 18.88
CA PRO A 88 51.48 18.44 17.83
C PRO A 88 51.04 17.00 18.24
N SER A 89 50.72 16.16 17.25
CA SER A 89 50.33 14.76 17.45
C SER A 89 51.57 13.90 17.69
N GLU A 90 52.13 14.01 18.89
CA GLU A 90 53.41 13.42 19.29
C GLU A 90 53.28 12.69 20.63
N THR A 91 53.90 11.52 20.74
CA THR A 91 54.00 10.82 22.02
C THR A 91 54.93 11.56 22.97
N ASN A 92 54.61 11.63 24.26
CA ASN A 92 55.46 12.27 25.27
C ASN A 92 56.77 11.48 25.57
N GLU A 93 57.57 11.98 26.52
CA GLU A 93 58.82 11.33 27.00
C GLU A 93 58.60 9.89 27.52
N SER A 94 57.38 9.54 27.94
CA SER A 94 56.99 8.19 28.36
C SER A 94 56.46 7.32 27.20
N GLY A 95 56.50 7.83 25.97
CA GLY A 95 56.10 7.16 24.74
C GLY A 95 54.59 7.11 24.52
N TYR A 96 53.80 7.93 25.24
CA TYR A 96 52.33 7.90 25.18
C TYR A 96 51.74 9.10 24.45
N LEU A 97 50.69 8.85 23.66
CA LEU A 97 49.79 9.87 23.11
C LEU A 97 48.34 9.45 23.39
N ILE A 98 47.49 10.43 23.74
CA ILE A 98 46.07 10.22 23.99
C ILE A 98 45.27 10.95 22.91
N ALA A 99 44.41 10.20 22.22
CA ALA A 99 43.44 10.72 21.26
C ALA A 99 42.01 10.45 21.76
N ARG A 100 41.04 11.20 21.26
CA ARG A 100 39.61 10.97 21.50
C ARG A 100 38.91 10.76 20.17
N TYR A 101 38.28 9.60 20.00
CA TYR A 101 37.40 9.34 18.88
C TYR A 101 35.96 9.64 19.28
N ILE A 102 35.24 10.39 18.44
CA ILE A 102 33.81 10.71 18.57
C ILE A 102 33.08 10.01 17.43
N ALA A 103 32.11 9.16 17.75
CA ALA A 103 31.27 8.48 16.77
C ALA A 103 30.47 9.49 15.93
N PRO A 104 30.06 9.15 14.69
CA PRO A 104 29.04 9.89 13.96
C PRO A 104 27.82 10.17 14.85
N SER A 105 27.15 11.29 14.61
CA SER A 105 25.94 11.66 15.34
C SER A 105 24.72 10.78 15.01
N ASP A 106 24.79 10.03 13.91
CA ASP A 106 23.70 9.27 13.33
C ASP A 106 24.27 8.12 12.47
N VAL A 107 23.75 6.89 12.62
CA VAL A 107 24.13 5.71 11.83
C VAL A 107 22.93 4.87 11.41
N ASN A 108 22.67 4.79 10.11
CA ASN A 108 21.51 4.06 9.55
C ASN A 108 21.69 2.52 9.50
N GLU A 109 22.51 1.95 10.39
CA GLU A 109 22.77 0.52 10.46
C GLU A 109 23.03 0.07 11.91
N LEU A 110 22.57 -1.14 12.26
CA LEU A 110 22.72 -1.69 13.62
C LEU A 110 24.18 -1.83 14.09
N ASN A 111 25.11 -1.88 13.15
CA ASN A 111 26.53 -2.02 13.43
C ASN A 111 27.37 -1.34 12.35
N HIS A 112 27.71 -0.08 12.58
CA HIS A 112 28.57 0.71 11.73
C HIS A 112 30.05 0.48 12.10
N ASN A 113 30.81 -0.15 11.20
CA ASN A 113 32.20 -0.52 11.47
C ASN A 113 33.16 0.62 11.08
N VAL A 114 34.06 0.96 12.00
CA VAL A 114 35.12 1.96 11.80
C VAL A 114 36.47 1.34 12.15
N THR A 115 37.48 1.61 11.33
CA THR A 115 38.86 1.21 11.59
C THR A 115 39.73 2.44 11.78
N ILE A 116 40.38 2.56 12.93
CA ILE A 116 41.30 3.65 13.27
C ILE A 116 42.72 3.11 13.17
N ILE A 117 43.56 3.79 12.41
CA ILE A 117 44.94 3.38 12.12
C ILE A 117 45.86 4.46 12.67
N ALA A 118 46.67 4.11 13.66
CA ALA A 118 47.78 4.94 14.12
C ALA A 118 49.06 4.44 13.48
N LYS A 119 49.91 5.33 12.96
CA LYS A 119 51.18 4.96 12.34
C LYS A 119 52.29 5.94 12.71
N PHE A 120 53.52 5.42 12.81
CA PHE A 120 54.72 6.24 12.85
C PHE A 120 55.81 5.63 11.97
N THR A 121 56.72 6.48 11.51
CA THR A 121 57.86 6.09 10.68
C THR A 121 59.14 6.43 11.41
N TYR A 122 60.01 5.44 11.60
CA TYR A 122 61.32 5.62 12.23
C TYR A 122 62.41 4.99 11.37
N GLU A 123 63.38 5.80 10.93
CA GLU A 123 64.50 5.37 10.08
C GLU A 123 64.05 4.59 8.82
N GLY A 124 62.92 5.00 8.22
CA GLY A 124 62.36 4.38 7.03
C GLY A 124 61.48 3.14 7.27
N ASN A 125 61.37 2.68 8.52
CA ASN A 125 60.46 1.59 8.90
C ASN A 125 59.14 2.15 9.41
N GLU A 126 58.03 1.72 8.81
CA GLU A 126 56.67 2.09 9.22
C GLU A 126 56.13 1.03 10.20
N VAL A 127 55.52 1.49 11.29
CA VAL A 127 54.81 0.64 12.25
C VAL A 127 53.39 1.15 12.43
N VAL A 128 52.45 0.22 12.42
CA VAL A 128 51.01 0.50 12.45
C VAL A 128 50.35 -0.22 13.63
N ALA A 129 49.46 0.50 14.32
CA ALA A 129 48.49 -0.08 15.24
C ALA A 129 47.08 0.16 14.70
N THR A 130 46.29 -0.91 14.65
CA THR A 130 44.90 -0.85 14.14
C THR A 130 43.92 -1.08 15.28
N LEU A 131 42.94 -0.18 15.40
CA LEU A 131 41.78 -0.30 16.27
C LEU A 131 40.54 -0.56 15.43
N ASN A 132 39.74 -1.54 15.82
CA ASN A 132 38.44 -1.79 15.20
C ASN A 132 37.31 -1.37 16.15
N GLY A 133 36.48 -0.46 15.68
CA GLY A 133 35.31 0.08 16.36
C GLY A 133 34.01 -0.38 15.72
N SER A 134 33.00 -0.59 16.55
CA SER A 134 31.61 -0.81 16.16
C SER A 134 30.74 0.29 16.78
N ILE A 135 30.02 1.03 15.95
CA ILE A 135 29.07 2.04 16.41
C ILE A 135 27.66 1.48 16.24
N TYR A 136 26.84 1.61 17.27
CA TYR A 136 25.42 1.21 17.23
C TYR A 136 24.52 2.43 17.43
N PRO A 137 23.33 2.45 16.79
CA PRO A 137 22.43 3.60 16.85
C PRO A 137 21.78 3.76 18.23
N LYS A 138 21.36 4.97 18.57
CA LYS A 138 20.56 5.24 19.75
C LYS A 138 19.09 4.98 19.42
N LEU A 139 18.64 3.77 19.75
CA LEU A 139 17.28 3.33 19.44
C LEU A 139 16.27 3.81 20.48
N HIS A 140 15.33 4.65 20.05
CA HIS A 140 14.20 5.05 20.86
C HIS A 140 13.17 3.92 20.96
N GLU A 141 12.72 3.64 22.18
CA GLU A 141 11.63 2.69 22.43
C GLU A 141 10.35 3.21 21.79
N THR A 142 9.63 2.35 21.07
CA THR A 142 8.33 2.68 20.51
C THR A 142 7.24 1.82 21.11
N LYS A 143 6.02 2.35 21.10
CA LYS A 143 4.83 1.65 21.57
C LYS A 143 3.68 1.94 20.63
N ILE A 144 3.00 0.87 20.23
CA ILE A 144 1.78 0.93 19.45
C ILE A 144 0.62 0.30 20.22
N LEU A 145 -0.51 1.01 20.25
CA LEU A 145 -1.77 0.56 20.85
C LEU A 145 -2.84 0.59 19.79
N ILE A 146 -3.69 -0.45 19.75
CA ILE A 146 -4.78 -0.54 18.79
C ILE A 146 -6.14 -0.69 19.49
N SER A 147 -7.19 -0.29 18.78
CA SER A 147 -8.60 -0.44 19.17
C SER A 147 -9.46 -0.62 17.91
N CYS A 148 -10.63 -1.27 18.00
CA CYS A 148 -11.68 -1.19 16.97
C CYS A 148 -12.93 -0.52 17.54
N ASN A 149 -13.71 0.12 16.67
CA ASN A 149 -15.00 0.74 17.01
C ASN A 149 -16.07 -0.26 17.46
N ARG A 150 -15.93 -1.55 17.12
CA ARG A 150 -16.87 -2.63 17.48
C ARG A 150 -16.14 -3.94 17.83
N LYS A 151 -16.79 -4.81 18.61
CA LYS A 151 -16.27 -6.15 18.97
C LYS A 151 -16.90 -7.28 18.17
N LYS A 152 -17.99 -6.98 17.46
CA LYS A 152 -18.77 -7.91 16.67
C LYS A 152 -19.19 -7.19 15.39
N MET A 153 -19.18 -7.91 14.28
CA MET A 153 -19.77 -7.50 13.02
C MET A 153 -20.51 -8.67 12.37
N ILE A 154 -21.52 -8.36 11.56
CA ILE A 154 -22.01 -9.28 10.53
C ILE A 154 -21.00 -9.23 9.37
N ALA A 155 -20.75 -10.35 8.71
CA ALA A 155 -19.95 -10.34 7.50
C ALA A 155 -20.56 -9.35 6.50
N GLY A 156 -19.71 -8.60 5.81
CA GLY A 156 -20.12 -7.50 4.94
C GLY A 156 -20.20 -6.11 5.59
N GLU A 157 -20.26 -6.04 6.92
CA GLU A 157 -20.05 -4.75 7.59
C GLU A 157 -18.57 -4.32 7.56
N THR A 158 -18.31 -3.03 7.75
CA THR A 158 -16.95 -2.51 7.97
C THR A 158 -16.67 -2.24 9.47
N CYS A 159 -15.55 -2.75 9.99
CA CYS A 159 -14.97 -2.35 11.30
C CYS A 159 -13.75 -1.44 11.06
N HIS A 160 -13.64 -0.38 11.87
CA HIS A 160 -12.48 0.50 11.80
C HIS A 160 -11.55 0.23 12.96
N PHE A 161 -10.31 -0.07 12.62
CA PHE A 161 -9.22 -0.15 13.58
C PHE A 161 -8.49 1.18 13.64
N LYS A 162 -8.12 1.59 14.85
CA LYS A 162 -7.31 2.78 15.10
C LYS A 162 -6.07 2.39 15.87
N ALA A 163 -4.92 2.81 15.37
CA ALA A 163 -3.63 2.74 16.05
C ALA A 163 -3.25 4.10 16.64
N SER A 164 -2.59 4.06 17.79
CA SER A 164 -1.83 5.16 18.37
C SER A 164 -0.39 4.70 18.53
N ILE A 165 0.55 5.44 17.96
CA ILE A 165 1.97 5.15 18.01
C ILE A 165 2.74 6.33 18.61
N ALA A 166 3.66 5.99 19.51
CA ALA A 166 4.52 6.95 20.19
C ALA A 166 5.91 6.35 20.41
N TYR A 167 6.89 7.21 20.62
CA TYR A 167 8.23 6.83 21.06
C TYR A 167 8.55 7.50 22.40
N PHE A 168 9.50 6.93 23.13
CA PHE A 168 9.93 7.46 24.42
C PHE A 168 11.22 8.29 24.26
N ASP A 169 11.16 9.54 24.70
CA ASP A 169 12.31 10.42 24.90
C ASP A 169 12.05 11.31 26.12
N GLU A 170 12.44 10.81 27.29
CA GLU A 170 12.06 11.31 28.63
C GLU A 170 10.54 11.25 28.94
N VAL A 171 9.71 11.48 27.93
CA VAL A 171 8.25 11.40 27.89
C VAL A 171 7.80 10.67 26.62
N TRP A 172 6.55 10.21 26.58
CA TRP A 172 5.98 9.61 25.37
C TRP A 172 5.57 10.71 24.38
N ILE A 173 6.16 10.67 23.18
CA ILE A 173 5.94 11.63 22.11
C ILE A 173 5.24 10.92 20.95
N PRO A 174 4.13 11.45 20.41
CA PRO A 174 3.46 10.86 19.25
C PRO A 174 4.39 10.76 18.04
N LEU A 175 4.35 9.63 17.35
CA LEU A 175 5.19 9.39 16.17
C LEU A 175 4.40 9.66 14.89
N SER A 176 4.70 10.77 14.21
CA SER A 176 4.07 11.15 12.94
C SER A 176 4.71 10.46 11.74
N ASN A 177 3.96 10.34 10.64
CA ASN A 177 4.40 9.74 9.39
C ASN A 177 4.97 8.31 9.52
N ALA A 178 4.60 7.60 10.58
CA ALA A 178 5.01 6.22 10.79
C ALA A 178 4.18 5.31 9.90
N THR A 179 4.87 4.48 9.10
CA THR A 179 4.20 3.42 8.34
C THR A 179 3.86 2.26 9.27
N ILE A 180 2.58 2.03 9.48
CA ILE A 180 2.04 0.96 10.32
C ILE A 180 1.55 -0.16 9.42
N LYS A 181 2.09 -1.35 9.64
CA LYS A 181 1.66 -2.59 9.00
C LYS A 181 0.56 -3.23 9.83
N TRP A 182 -0.57 -3.52 9.21
CA TRP A 182 -1.70 -4.22 9.81
C TRP A 182 -1.77 -5.64 9.29
N GLU A 183 -1.84 -6.60 10.21
CA GLU A 183 -2.00 -8.02 9.89
C GLU A 183 -3.28 -8.53 10.56
N PHE A 184 -4.11 -9.22 9.78
CA PHE A 184 -5.37 -9.81 10.23
C PHE A 184 -5.28 -11.33 10.13
N TYR A 185 -5.68 -12.01 11.21
CA TYR A 185 -5.56 -13.46 11.34
C TYR A 185 -6.91 -14.11 11.61
N SER A 186 -7.15 -15.25 10.97
CA SER A 186 -8.25 -16.17 11.27
C SER A 186 -7.65 -17.52 11.68
N ASN A 187 -7.98 -18.00 12.88
CA ASN A 187 -7.45 -19.26 13.43
C ASN A 187 -5.91 -19.39 13.34
N GLY A 188 -5.19 -18.29 13.57
CA GLY A 188 -3.73 -18.24 13.50
C GLY A 188 -3.14 -18.09 12.09
N THR A 189 -3.95 -18.14 11.04
CA THR A 189 -3.52 -17.95 9.65
C THR A 189 -3.74 -16.49 9.24
N LYS A 190 -2.71 -15.85 8.67
CA LYS A 190 -2.84 -14.48 8.13
C LYS A 190 -3.72 -14.51 6.88
N ILE A 191 -4.83 -13.76 6.91
CA ILE A 191 -5.78 -13.67 5.79
C ILE A 191 -5.65 -12.35 5.02
N MET A 192 -5.13 -11.31 5.67
CA MET A 192 -5.02 -9.98 5.07
C MET A 192 -3.84 -9.22 5.67
N GLU A 193 -3.19 -8.42 4.83
CA GLU A 193 -2.16 -7.47 5.21
C GLU A 193 -2.46 -6.14 4.53
N ARG A 194 -2.38 -5.04 5.30
CA ARG A 194 -2.52 -3.69 4.75
C ARG A 194 -1.56 -2.73 5.46
N LYS A 195 -1.41 -1.52 4.93
CA LYS A 195 -0.56 -0.47 5.51
C LYS A 195 -1.35 0.82 5.69
N SER A 196 -0.99 1.58 6.70
CA SER A 196 -1.49 2.94 6.92
C SER A 196 -0.37 3.83 7.45
N ILE A 197 -0.55 5.14 7.40
CA ILE A 197 0.43 6.12 7.87
C ILE A 197 -0.16 6.89 9.04
N SER A 198 0.63 7.17 10.08
CA SER A 198 0.19 7.99 11.20
C SER A 198 0.20 9.49 10.86
N ASN A 199 -0.78 10.23 11.37
CA ASN A 199 -0.84 11.67 11.28
C ASN A 199 0.12 12.35 12.29
N GLU A 200 0.13 13.68 12.32
CA GLU A 200 0.95 14.50 13.22
C GLU A 200 0.75 14.18 14.72
N LYS A 201 -0.40 13.63 15.08
CA LYS A 201 -0.75 13.24 16.46
C LYS A 201 -0.46 11.76 16.74
N GLY A 202 0.25 11.07 15.86
CA GLY A 202 0.59 9.66 16.00
C GLY A 202 -0.60 8.71 15.89
N PHE A 203 -1.69 9.11 15.25
CA PHE A 203 -2.84 8.25 15.02
C PHE A 203 -2.91 7.78 13.59
N SER A 204 -3.32 6.53 13.40
CA SER A 204 -3.64 5.98 12.08
C SER A 204 -4.90 5.14 12.17
N SER A 205 -5.65 5.06 11.07
CA SER A 205 -6.87 4.26 11.00
C SER A 205 -6.86 3.37 9.77
N ILE A 206 -7.52 2.23 9.86
CA ILE A 206 -7.74 1.33 8.73
C ILE A 206 -9.12 0.68 8.81
N SER A 207 -9.76 0.56 7.66
CA SER A 207 -11.04 -0.15 7.52
C SER A 207 -10.77 -1.62 7.22
N PHE A 208 -11.47 -2.49 7.93
CA PHE A 208 -11.46 -3.94 7.76
C PHE A 208 -12.85 -4.39 7.29
N PHE A 209 -12.85 -5.11 6.18
CA PHE A 209 -14.03 -5.66 5.50
C PHE A 209 -13.81 -7.14 5.23
N TYR A 210 -14.86 -7.93 5.45
CA TYR A 210 -14.89 -9.37 5.22
C TYR A 210 -16.35 -9.83 5.11
N SER A 211 -16.75 -10.32 3.94
CA SER A 211 -18.10 -10.73 3.53
C SER A 211 -18.30 -12.25 3.55
N ASN A 212 -17.30 -13.01 3.11
CA ASN A 212 -17.40 -14.45 2.85
C ASN A 212 -17.23 -15.32 4.11
N ALA A 213 -18.15 -15.19 5.08
CA ALA A 213 -18.11 -15.94 6.34
C ALA A 213 -19.18 -17.05 6.40
N GLU A 214 -18.81 -18.29 6.09
CA GLU A 214 -19.73 -19.44 6.19
C GLU A 214 -20.18 -19.79 7.62
N LYS A 215 -19.37 -19.42 8.62
CA LYS A 215 -19.64 -19.69 10.04
C LYS A 215 -19.06 -18.60 10.93
N ASN A 216 -19.53 -18.56 12.17
CA ASN A 216 -18.98 -17.68 13.19
C ASN A 216 -17.46 -17.83 13.28
N MET A 217 -16.74 -16.72 13.15
CA MET A 217 -15.28 -16.69 13.22
C MET A 217 -14.78 -15.53 14.07
N SER A 218 -13.51 -15.59 14.46
CA SER A 218 -12.84 -14.52 15.18
C SER A 218 -11.66 -14.06 14.36
N ILE A 219 -11.58 -12.76 14.11
CA ILE A 219 -10.45 -12.13 13.45
C ILE A 219 -9.61 -11.42 14.50
N GLU A 220 -8.32 -11.70 14.52
CA GLU A 220 -7.33 -11.00 15.33
C GLU A 220 -6.59 -9.99 14.48
N ALA A 221 -6.66 -8.72 14.85
CA ALA A 221 -5.87 -7.66 14.23
C ALA A 221 -4.65 -7.34 15.07
N VAL A 222 -3.52 -7.13 14.41
CA VAL A 222 -2.29 -6.64 15.04
C VAL A 222 -1.70 -5.53 14.20
N ALA A 223 -1.19 -4.48 14.86
CA ALA A 223 -0.43 -3.43 14.20
C ALA A 223 1.06 -3.55 14.56
N ILE A 224 1.90 -3.34 13.55
CA ILE A 224 3.35 -3.49 13.62
C ILE A 224 3.98 -2.23 13.07
N TYR A 225 4.86 -1.63 13.87
CA TYR A 225 5.82 -0.64 13.41
C TYR A 225 7.19 -1.30 13.38
N GLU A 226 7.78 -1.38 12.19
CA GLU A 226 9.09 -2.02 12.02
C GLU A 226 10.20 -1.10 12.54
N MET A 227 11.36 -1.70 12.83
CA MET A 227 12.56 -0.93 13.17
C MET A 227 12.87 0.04 12.03
N ASN A 228 13.14 1.29 12.37
CA ASN A 228 13.46 2.33 11.41
C ASN A 228 14.76 3.01 11.82
N LEU A 229 15.78 2.86 10.97
CA LEU A 229 17.09 3.48 11.11
C LEU A 229 17.30 4.63 10.10
N ASN A 230 16.20 5.12 9.52
CA ASN A 230 16.24 6.20 8.54
C ASN A 230 15.72 7.48 9.17
N GLY A 231 16.48 8.56 9.04
CA GLY A 231 16.14 9.87 9.55
C GLY A 231 17.20 10.35 10.52
N SER A 232 16.84 11.29 11.40
CA SER A 232 17.74 11.79 12.45
C SER A 232 17.49 11.15 13.82
N ILE A 233 16.49 10.26 13.91
CA ILE A 233 16.10 9.55 15.13
C ILE A 233 15.78 8.13 14.72
N ASP A 234 16.42 7.18 15.40
CA ASP A 234 16.22 5.76 15.14
C ASP A 234 15.25 5.13 16.15
N PHE A 235 14.49 4.15 15.67
CA PHE A 235 13.40 3.53 16.41
C PHE A 235 13.52 2.01 16.42
N ASN A 236 13.30 1.41 17.60
CA ASN A 236 13.34 -0.05 17.79
C ASN A 236 12.24 -0.82 17.05
N GLY A 237 11.17 -0.14 16.62
CA GLY A 237 9.93 -0.80 16.21
C GLY A 237 9.13 -1.32 17.42
N SER A 238 7.87 -1.70 17.17
CA SER A 238 6.97 -2.29 18.17
C SER A 238 5.81 -3.04 17.53
N LYS A 239 5.22 -3.96 18.29
CA LYS A 239 4.04 -4.73 17.89
C LYS A 239 2.96 -4.57 18.95
N SER A 240 1.72 -4.33 18.52
CA SER A 240 0.60 -4.17 19.46
C SER A 240 0.19 -5.52 20.05
N ASN A 241 -0.53 -5.48 21.18
CA ASN A 241 -1.37 -6.60 21.56
C ASN A 241 -2.45 -6.82 20.48
N ALA A 242 -2.85 -8.08 20.27
CA ALA A 242 -3.93 -8.41 19.35
C ALA A 242 -5.27 -7.89 19.86
N VAL A 243 -6.10 -7.40 18.95
CA VAL A 243 -7.51 -7.06 19.22
C VAL A 243 -8.38 -7.97 18.36
N SER A 244 -9.28 -8.71 19.02
CA SER A 244 -10.17 -9.65 18.35
C SER A 244 -11.54 -9.04 18.10
N ILE A 245 -12.10 -9.33 16.93
CA ILE A 245 -13.50 -9.08 16.59
C ILE A 245 -14.17 -10.40 16.20
N LYS A 246 -15.44 -10.54 16.56
CA LYS A 246 -16.27 -11.69 16.14
C LYS A 246 -17.02 -11.34 14.86
N ILE A 247 -16.89 -12.18 13.84
CA ILE A 247 -17.69 -12.10 12.61
C ILE A 247 -18.76 -13.18 12.67
N ILE A 248 -19.99 -12.81 12.34
CA ILE A 248 -21.13 -13.72 12.19
C ILE A 248 -21.50 -13.76 10.71
N PRO A 249 -21.81 -14.95 10.14
CA PRO A 249 -22.32 -15.06 8.79
C PRO A 249 -23.50 -14.13 8.56
N GLU A 250 -23.49 -13.50 7.39
CA GLU A 250 -24.63 -12.77 6.89
C GLU A 250 -25.82 -13.71 6.64
N LYS A 251 -27.03 -13.15 6.64
CA LYS A 251 -28.27 -13.87 6.36
C LYS A 251 -29.23 -12.96 5.59
N PRO A 252 -30.11 -13.54 4.76
CA PRO A 252 -31.12 -12.77 4.05
C PRO A 252 -31.91 -11.87 5.01
N GLY A 253 -31.89 -10.57 4.71
CA GLY A 253 -32.60 -9.54 5.47
C GLY A 253 -31.84 -8.93 6.66
N ASP A 254 -30.56 -9.29 6.86
CA ASP A 254 -29.63 -8.54 7.72
C ASP A 254 -29.33 -7.15 7.11
N PHE A 255 -29.11 -7.09 5.80
CA PHE A 255 -28.99 -5.85 5.02
C PHE A 255 -30.20 -5.64 4.10
N PRO A 256 -30.70 -4.40 3.96
CA PRO A 256 -31.74 -4.10 2.99
C PRO A 256 -31.13 -3.95 1.59
N VAL A 257 -31.76 -4.60 0.61
CA VAL A 257 -31.37 -4.57 -0.79
C VAL A 257 -31.94 -3.32 -1.46
N VAL A 258 -31.08 -2.54 -2.08
CA VAL A 258 -31.42 -1.35 -2.86
C VAL A 258 -31.40 -1.69 -4.34
N LEU A 259 -32.48 -1.36 -5.04
CA LEU A 259 -32.63 -1.62 -6.48
C LEU A 259 -32.53 -0.30 -7.25
N ILE A 260 -31.51 -0.17 -8.10
CA ILE A 260 -31.18 1.08 -8.82
C ILE A 260 -31.29 0.87 -10.34
N HIS A 261 -32.27 1.55 -10.96
CA HIS A 261 -32.59 1.38 -12.38
C HIS A 261 -31.63 2.09 -13.34
N GLY A 262 -31.70 1.66 -14.61
CA GLY A 262 -30.95 2.24 -15.71
C GLY A 262 -31.44 3.58 -16.21
N TRP A 263 -30.80 4.06 -17.28
CA TRP A 263 -31.28 5.20 -18.06
C TRP A 263 -32.74 4.95 -18.48
N ILE A 264 -33.58 6.00 -18.46
CA ILE A 264 -35.04 5.98 -18.70
C ILE A 264 -35.89 5.04 -17.81
N GLY A 265 -35.30 4.31 -16.85
CA GLY A 265 -36.00 3.30 -16.05
C GLY A 265 -37.18 3.85 -15.23
N SER A 266 -37.12 5.11 -14.81
CA SER A 266 -38.17 5.84 -14.08
C SER A 266 -39.20 6.54 -14.98
N SER A 267 -39.03 6.50 -16.30
CA SER A 267 -39.91 7.24 -17.24
C SER A 267 -41.37 6.80 -17.20
N SER A 268 -41.64 5.58 -16.72
CA SER A 268 -42.99 5.13 -16.42
C SER A 268 -43.00 4.05 -15.35
N LYS A 269 -44.08 4.03 -14.56
CA LYS A 269 -44.35 2.94 -13.61
C LYS A 269 -44.44 1.57 -14.27
N ALA A 270 -44.84 1.49 -15.54
CA ALA A 270 -44.92 0.20 -16.24
C ALA A 270 -43.52 -0.38 -16.52
N LEU A 271 -42.58 0.46 -16.96
CA LEU A 271 -41.21 0.06 -17.26
C LEU A 271 -40.45 -0.33 -16.00
N ILE A 272 -40.52 0.49 -14.94
CA ILE A 272 -39.85 0.17 -13.67
C ILE A 272 -40.39 -1.14 -13.07
N ASN A 273 -41.71 -1.35 -13.11
CA ASN A 273 -42.32 -2.60 -12.69
C ASN A 273 -41.81 -3.77 -13.54
N PHE A 274 -41.80 -3.64 -14.87
CA PHE A 274 -41.32 -4.71 -15.74
C PHE A 274 -39.88 -5.11 -15.41
N THR A 275 -38.98 -4.13 -15.22
CA THR A 275 -37.55 -4.37 -14.94
C THR A 275 -37.31 -5.11 -13.63
N TRP A 276 -38.13 -4.91 -12.61
CA TRP A 276 -37.78 -5.36 -11.25
C TRP A 276 -38.77 -6.28 -10.56
N TYR A 277 -39.99 -6.42 -11.07
CA TYR A 277 -41.07 -7.13 -10.38
C TYR A 277 -40.72 -8.58 -10.05
N ASN A 278 -40.12 -9.31 -11.01
CA ASN A 278 -39.78 -10.72 -10.80
C ASN A 278 -38.63 -10.89 -9.81
N LEU A 279 -37.55 -10.12 -9.97
CA LEU A 279 -36.43 -10.13 -9.02
C LEU A 279 -36.90 -9.79 -7.62
N THR A 280 -37.72 -8.74 -7.46
CA THR A 280 -38.22 -8.32 -6.16
C THR A 280 -39.02 -9.43 -5.48
N LYS A 281 -39.90 -10.12 -6.21
CA LYS A 281 -40.62 -11.28 -5.68
C LYS A 281 -39.69 -12.38 -5.21
N LYS A 282 -38.65 -12.68 -6.00
CA LYS A 282 -37.67 -13.72 -5.65
C LYS A 282 -36.87 -13.36 -4.41
N LEU A 283 -36.39 -12.11 -4.30
CA LEU A 283 -35.70 -11.59 -3.11
C LEU A 283 -36.56 -11.77 -1.86
N ILE A 284 -37.81 -11.33 -1.89
CA ILE A 284 -38.75 -11.47 -0.77
C ILE A 284 -39.01 -12.96 -0.43
N GLN A 285 -39.19 -13.81 -1.44
CA GLN A 285 -39.38 -15.25 -1.25
C GLN A 285 -38.18 -15.93 -0.57
N HIS A 286 -36.98 -15.40 -0.75
CA HIS A 286 -35.74 -15.91 -0.15
C HIS A 286 -35.37 -15.21 1.17
N GLY A 287 -36.23 -14.33 1.69
CA GLY A 287 -36.08 -13.71 3.00
C GLY A 287 -35.34 -12.37 3.01
N PHE A 288 -34.93 -11.86 1.84
CA PHE A 288 -34.35 -10.53 1.72
C PHE A 288 -35.39 -9.43 1.96
N LYS A 289 -34.93 -8.27 2.41
CA LYS A 289 -35.75 -7.06 2.53
C LYS A 289 -35.32 -6.08 1.45
N VAL A 290 -36.25 -5.67 0.59
CA VAL A 290 -36.00 -4.57 -0.35
C VAL A 290 -36.28 -3.25 0.36
N LEU A 291 -35.43 -2.24 0.17
CA LEU A 291 -35.57 -0.94 0.82
C LEU A 291 -36.73 -0.14 0.22
N ASP A 292 -37.67 0.32 1.07
CA ASP A 292 -38.79 1.15 0.64
C ASP A 292 -38.41 2.65 0.61
N PHE A 293 -38.59 3.36 -0.50
CA PHE A 293 -38.39 4.81 -0.64
C PHE A 293 -39.63 5.67 -0.29
N ASP A 294 -40.82 5.08 -0.23
CA ASP A 294 -42.13 5.58 0.15
C ASP A 294 -42.82 4.58 1.10
N VAL A 295 -42.71 4.80 2.40
CA VAL A 295 -43.28 3.93 3.43
C VAL A 295 -44.83 3.80 3.39
N THR A 296 -45.53 4.59 2.57
CA THR A 296 -46.99 4.48 2.41
C THR A 296 -47.42 3.38 1.45
N THR A 297 -46.50 2.89 0.62
CA THR A 297 -46.70 1.73 -0.25
C THR A 297 -45.67 0.63 0.08
N PRO A 298 -45.76 0.02 1.28
CA PRO A 298 -44.73 -0.86 1.81
C PRO A 298 -44.54 -2.12 0.97
N GLY A 299 -43.28 -2.49 0.81
CA GLY A 299 -42.84 -3.56 -0.06
C GLY A 299 -42.81 -3.12 -1.52
N ILE A 300 -41.69 -3.45 -2.17
CA ILE A 300 -41.45 -3.30 -3.60
C ILE A 300 -41.27 -1.84 -3.99
N GLN A 301 -40.11 -1.26 -3.68
CA GLN A 301 -39.79 0.07 -4.19
C GLN A 301 -38.38 0.15 -4.73
N TRP A 302 -38.36 0.69 -5.93
CA TRP A 302 -37.19 1.03 -6.70
C TRP A 302 -37.08 2.53 -6.58
N LEU A 303 -35.87 3.05 -6.48
CA LEU A 303 -35.71 4.50 -6.44
C LEU A 303 -36.26 5.09 -7.74
N GLU A 304 -37.42 5.77 -7.69
CA GLU A 304 -37.90 6.58 -8.80
C GLU A 304 -37.10 7.89 -8.79
N TYR A 305 -36.16 8.03 -9.71
CA TYR A 305 -35.48 9.31 -9.92
C TYR A 305 -35.56 9.69 -11.38
N GLU A 306 -36.15 10.86 -11.66
CA GLU A 306 -35.88 11.52 -12.93
C GLU A 306 -34.52 12.23 -12.80
N PRO A 307 -33.57 11.99 -13.70
CA PRO A 307 -32.42 12.89 -13.76
C PRO A 307 -32.96 14.31 -13.99
N GLY A 308 -32.67 15.22 -13.06
CA GLY A 308 -33.13 16.62 -13.16
C GLY A 308 -32.71 17.20 -14.51
N TRP A 309 -33.56 18.03 -15.11
CA TRP A 309 -33.55 18.36 -16.54
C TRP A 309 -32.43 19.33 -16.98
N GLU A 310 -31.47 19.61 -16.10
CA GLU A 310 -30.28 20.45 -16.32
C GLU A 310 -29.04 19.57 -16.56
N ASN A 311 -27.87 20.14 -16.85
CA ASN A 311 -26.59 19.43 -17.14
C ASN A 311 -26.09 18.57 -15.95
N HIS A 312 -26.86 17.57 -15.55
CA HIS A 312 -26.56 16.69 -14.43
C HIS A 312 -25.89 15.42 -14.94
N HIS A 313 -24.59 15.34 -14.70
CA HIS A 313 -23.76 14.17 -14.95
C HIS A 313 -24.08 13.04 -13.97
N ILE A 314 -23.60 11.83 -14.27
CA ILE A 314 -23.83 10.64 -13.43
C ILE A 314 -23.35 10.85 -11.99
N SER A 315 -22.27 11.62 -11.79
CA SER A 315 -21.75 12.00 -10.46
C SER A 315 -22.80 12.73 -9.61
N TRP A 316 -23.47 13.72 -10.17
CA TRP A 316 -24.55 14.47 -9.51
C TRP A 316 -25.75 13.57 -9.18
N ILE A 317 -26.09 12.66 -10.10
CA ILE A 317 -27.18 11.69 -9.88
C ILE A 317 -26.85 10.76 -8.71
N ALA A 318 -25.60 10.27 -8.63
CA ALA A 318 -25.13 9.44 -7.53
C ALA A 318 -25.26 10.15 -6.17
N ALA A 319 -24.96 11.45 -6.10
CA ALA A 319 -25.22 12.23 -4.90
C ALA A 319 -26.70 12.21 -4.50
N LYS A 320 -27.63 12.51 -5.41
CA LYS A 320 -29.07 12.52 -5.08
C LYS A 320 -29.60 11.13 -4.71
N VAL A 321 -29.18 10.11 -5.44
CA VAL A 321 -29.50 8.69 -5.15
C VAL A 321 -29.02 8.32 -3.75
N SER A 322 -27.78 8.64 -3.39
CA SER A 322 -27.23 8.36 -2.07
C SER A 322 -28.00 9.05 -0.94
N GLN A 323 -28.45 10.29 -1.17
CA GLN A 323 -29.26 11.05 -0.21
C GLN A 323 -30.65 10.44 -0.03
N GLU A 324 -31.29 9.99 -1.10
CA GLU A 324 -32.58 9.31 -1.03
C GLU A 324 -32.47 7.95 -0.34
N ILE A 325 -31.41 7.17 -0.60
CA ILE A 325 -31.15 5.92 0.14
C ILE A 325 -31.02 6.18 1.63
N ARG A 326 -30.23 7.18 2.04
CA ARG A 326 -30.07 7.54 3.45
C ARG A 326 -31.40 7.94 4.10
N LYS A 327 -32.25 8.70 3.40
CA LYS A 327 -33.59 9.05 3.88
C LYS A 327 -34.48 7.82 4.01
N ALA A 328 -34.50 6.97 2.99
CA ALA A 328 -35.27 5.73 2.97
C ALA A 328 -34.88 4.79 4.12
N LEU A 329 -33.59 4.64 4.42
CA LEU A 329 -33.11 3.89 5.59
C LEU A 329 -33.77 4.35 6.89
N VAL A 330 -33.76 5.66 7.15
CA VAL A 330 -34.37 6.25 8.36
C VAL A 330 -35.89 6.05 8.36
N LEU A 331 -36.55 6.24 7.22
CA LEU A 331 -38.00 6.03 7.09
C LEU A 331 -38.41 4.57 7.39
N ASN A 332 -37.55 3.61 7.05
CA ASN A 332 -37.74 2.18 7.34
C ASN A 332 -37.26 1.76 8.73
N GLY A 333 -36.83 2.70 9.58
CA GLY A 333 -36.38 2.43 10.94
C GLY A 333 -34.95 1.91 11.05
N TYR A 334 -34.16 1.95 9.97
CA TYR A 334 -32.72 1.68 10.00
C TYR A 334 -31.94 2.92 10.44
N PRO A 335 -30.74 2.75 11.02
CA PRO A 335 -29.84 3.87 11.20
C PRO A 335 -29.35 4.40 9.84
N PRO A 336 -29.02 5.71 9.71
CA PRO A 336 -28.61 6.30 8.43
C PRO A 336 -27.26 5.76 7.91
N ASN A 337 -26.51 5.07 8.75
CA ASN A 337 -25.25 4.40 8.43
C ASN A 337 -25.39 2.86 8.32
N GLN A 338 -26.61 2.35 8.13
CA GLN A 338 -26.89 0.93 7.89
C GLN A 338 -26.11 0.44 6.65
N THR A 339 -25.55 -0.78 6.75
CA THR A 339 -24.99 -1.52 5.62
C THR A 339 -26.11 -2.00 4.71
N ILE A 340 -25.93 -1.88 3.40
CA ILE A 340 -26.90 -2.18 2.36
C ILE A 340 -26.25 -3.01 1.25
N ASP A 341 -27.08 -3.74 0.52
CA ASP A 341 -26.69 -4.39 -0.73
C ASP A 341 -27.30 -3.64 -1.89
N ILE A 342 -26.62 -3.64 -3.04
CA ILE A 342 -27.10 -2.95 -4.22
C ILE A 342 -27.20 -3.93 -5.39
N VAL A 343 -28.38 -3.99 -6.00
CA VAL A 343 -28.56 -4.54 -7.35
C VAL A 343 -28.88 -3.40 -8.28
N ALA A 344 -28.05 -3.22 -9.30
CA ALA A 344 -28.13 -2.12 -10.21
C ALA A 344 -28.20 -2.59 -11.66
N HIS A 345 -29.02 -1.92 -12.47
CA HIS A 345 -29.19 -2.23 -13.88
C HIS A 345 -28.70 -1.07 -14.75
N SER A 346 -27.95 -1.40 -15.82
CA SER A 346 -27.52 -0.43 -16.83
C SER A 346 -26.79 0.77 -16.20
N MET A 347 -27.16 2.01 -16.53
CA MET A 347 -26.63 3.25 -15.93
C MET A 347 -26.67 3.26 -14.39
N GLY A 348 -27.64 2.58 -13.77
CA GLY A 348 -27.72 2.47 -12.31
C GLY A 348 -26.48 1.86 -11.69
N GLY A 349 -25.77 0.98 -12.40
CA GLY A 349 -24.51 0.42 -11.93
C GLY A 349 -23.39 1.45 -11.90
N LEU A 350 -23.34 2.39 -12.84
CA LEU A 350 -22.38 3.51 -12.81
C LEU A 350 -22.65 4.47 -11.65
N VAL A 351 -23.93 4.77 -11.40
CA VAL A 351 -24.38 5.55 -10.24
C VAL A 351 -23.91 4.87 -8.94
N SER A 352 -24.13 3.57 -8.83
CA SER A 352 -23.79 2.79 -7.64
C SER A 352 -22.28 2.67 -7.43
N ARG A 353 -21.54 2.46 -8.52
CA ARG A 353 -20.08 2.44 -8.54
C ARG A 353 -19.51 3.78 -8.09
N PHE A 354 -20.06 4.89 -8.57
CA PHE A 354 -19.66 6.22 -8.12
C PHE A 354 -19.85 6.39 -6.60
N MET A 355 -20.97 5.94 -6.04
CA MET A 355 -21.17 5.96 -4.58
C MET A 355 -20.11 5.11 -3.85
N ALA A 356 -19.83 3.90 -4.35
CA ALA A 356 -18.85 2.99 -3.76
C ALA A 356 -17.41 3.50 -3.80
N GLU A 357 -17.05 4.32 -4.80
CA GLU A 357 -15.66 4.74 -5.03
C GLU A 357 -15.38 6.20 -4.64
N HIS A 358 -16.42 7.02 -4.57
CA HIS A 358 -16.32 8.48 -4.40
C HIS A 358 -17.19 9.00 -3.26
N TYR A 359 -17.10 8.36 -2.09
CA TYR A 359 -17.73 8.84 -0.86
C TYR A 359 -17.25 10.25 -0.49
N MET A 360 -18.18 11.13 -0.09
CA MET A 360 -17.96 12.56 0.14
C MET A 360 -17.46 13.34 -1.08
N ALA A 361 -17.59 12.80 -2.30
CA ALA A 361 -17.36 13.60 -3.49
C ALA A 361 -18.34 14.77 -3.52
N ASP A 362 -17.79 15.90 -3.91
CA ASP A 362 -18.45 17.17 -4.09
C ASP A 362 -18.70 17.35 -5.59
N VAL A 363 -19.98 17.41 -5.99
CA VAL A 363 -20.44 17.20 -7.36
C VAL A 363 -21.43 18.26 -7.83
N ASP A 364 -21.43 19.43 -7.18
CA ASP A 364 -22.28 20.57 -7.57
C ASP A 364 -22.06 21.00 -9.02
N TYR A 365 -20.84 20.86 -9.53
CA TYR A 365 -20.40 21.39 -10.82
C TYR A 365 -19.64 20.36 -11.66
N TRP A 366 -19.60 20.64 -12.96
CA TRP A 366 -18.89 19.85 -13.95
C TRP A 366 -17.91 20.71 -14.76
N ASN A 367 -16.72 20.18 -15.00
CA ASN A 367 -15.69 20.81 -15.81
C ASN A 367 -15.66 20.21 -17.22
N ASP A 368 -16.36 20.86 -18.15
CA ASP A 368 -16.42 20.47 -19.56
C ASP A 368 -15.05 20.44 -20.27
N SER A 369 -14.04 21.12 -19.71
CA SER A 369 -12.68 21.18 -20.28
C SER A 369 -11.72 20.14 -19.70
N TRP A 370 -12.15 19.33 -18.72
CA TRP A 370 -11.30 18.31 -18.14
C TRP A 370 -11.00 17.20 -19.15
N ALA A 371 -9.72 16.81 -19.24
CA ALA A 371 -9.26 15.69 -20.04
C ALA A 371 -8.45 14.69 -19.19
N PRO A 372 -8.36 13.41 -19.60
CA PRO A 372 -7.53 12.43 -18.92
C PRO A 372 -6.08 12.90 -18.80
N GLY A 373 -5.56 12.95 -17.57
CA GLY A 373 -4.24 13.46 -17.23
C GLY A 373 -4.22 14.86 -16.63
N ASP A 374 -5.35 15.59 -16.68
CA ASP A 374 -5.51 16.85 -15.95
C ASP A 374 -5.59 16.60 -14.44
N ALA A 375 -5.15 17.59 -13.65
CA ALA A 375 -5.28 17.54 -12.20
C ALA A 375 -6.75 17.55 -11.76
N GLY A 376 -7.06 16.80 -10.72
CA GLY A 376 -8.43 16.72 -10.17
C GLY A 376 -9.32 15.74 -10.93
N LYS A 377 -10.62 16.02 -10.93
CA LYS A 377 -11.69 15.19 -11.53
C LYS A 377 -12.62 16.11 -12.34
N PRO A 378 -13.40 15.57 -13.28
CA PRO A 378 -14.35 16.38 -14.05
C PRO A 378 -15.52 16.88 -13.19
N TRP A 379 -15.80 16.26 -12.03
CA TRP A 379 -16.73 16.77 -11.03
C TRP A 379 -16.00 17.53 -9.90
N TYR A 380 -16.63 18.58 -9.39
CA TYR A 380 -16.17 19.40 -8.27
C TYR A 380 -17.34 20.14 -7.64
N GLY A 381 -17.15 20.84 -6.52
CA GLY A 381 -18.18 21.75 -6.01
C GLY A 381 -17.71 22.77 -4.99
N ASP A 382 -18.59 23.08 -4.04
CA ASP A 382 -18.49 24.23 -3.13
C ASP A 382 -17.63 24.00 -1.86
N GLY A 383 -17.15 22.78 -1.65
CA GLY A 383 -16.36 22.34 -0.50
C GLY A 383 -17.10 21.41 0.46
N ASP A 384 -18.42 21.22 0.30
CA ASP A 384 -19.24 20.32 1.11
C ASP A 384 -19.55 19.02 0.35
N GLY A 385 -19.17 17.87 0.91
CA GLY A 385 -19.37 16.57 0.24
C GLY A 385 -20.84 16.18 0.07
N ASP A 386 -21.23 15.88 -1.16
CA ASP A 386 -22.60 15.56 -1.56
C ASP A 386 -22.99 14.07 -1.46
N VAL A 387 -22.03 13.18 -1.74
CA VAL A 387 -22.24 11.73 -1.76
C VAL A 387 -22.19 11.18 -0.34
N VAL A 388 -23.34 10.66 0.12
CA VAL A 388 -23.53 10.33 1.53
C VAL A 388 -23.63 8.83 1.84
N ILE A 389 -23.61 7.98 0.81
CA ILE A 389 -23.43 6.52 0.95
C ILE A 389 -22.07 6.21 0.33
N GLY A 390 -21.28 5.39 1.00
CA GLY A 390 -19.91 5.10 0.61
C GLY A 390 -19.57 3.62 0.72
N PRO A 391 -18.32 3.24 0.40
CA PRO A 391 -17.87 1.85 0.40
C PRO A 391 -17.97 1.17 1.77
N GLU A 392 -17.97 1.93 2.86
CA GLU A 392 -18.09 1.36 4.20
C GLU A 392 -19.52 0.95 4.57
N GLN A 393 -20.50 1.32 3.73
CA GLN A 393 -21.92 1.03 3.88
C GLN A 393 -22.47 0.11 2.79
N ILE A 394 -21.72 -0.16 1.73
CA ILE A 394 -22.15 -1.05 0.65
C ILE A 394 -21.42 -2.36 0.85
N ASP A 395 -22.15 -3.44 1.07
CA ASP A 395 -21.56 -4.78 1.12
C ASP A 395 -21.37 -5.30 -0.30
N ASP A 396 -22.49 -5.65 -0.95
CA ASP A 396 -22.51 -6.12 -2.32
C ASP A 396 -22.93 -5.03 -3.32
N LEU A 397 -22.27 -5.02 -4.47
CA LEU A 397 -22.68 -4.28 -5.66
C LEU A 397 -22.76 -5.23 -6.87
N ILE A 398 -23.99 -5.57 -7.24
CA ILE A 398 -24.27 -6.40 -8.42
C ILE A 398 -24.69 -5.51 -9.58
N ALA A 399 -23.86 -5.47 -10.63
CA ALA A 399 -24.01 -4.58 -11.78
C ALA A 399 -24.44 -5.38 -13.04
N VAL A 400 -25.71 -5.26 -13.41
CA VAL A 400 -26.33 -5.99 -14.54
C VAL A 400 -26.37 -5.13 -15.79
N GLY A 401 -25.68 -5.52 -16.86
CA GLY A 401 -25.63 -4.80 -18.12
C GLY A 401 -25.06 -3.38 -17.99
N THR A 402 -24.25 -3.12 -16.97
CA THR A 402 -23.70 -1.80 -16.66
C THR A 402 -22.59 -1.40 -17.63
N PRO A 403 -22.62 -0.18 -18.19
CA PRO A 403 -21.60 0.28 -19.12
C PRO A 403 -20.34 0.83 -18.40
N CYS A 404 -19.64 0.02 -17.58
CA CYS A 404 -18.40 0.46 -16.90
C CYS A 404 -17.27 0.80 -17.88
N HIS A 405 -17.22 0.10 -19.01
CA HIS A 405 -16.32 0.44 -20.13
C HIS A 405 -16.96 1.36 -21.16
N GLY A 406 -18.21 1.75 -20.94
CA GLY A 406 -19.01 2.58 -21.82
C GLY A 406 -19.73 1.82 -22.92
N VAL A 407 -20.36 2.60 -23.81
CA VAL A 407 -21.09 2.13 -24.99
C VAL A 407 -20.60 2.84 -26.27
N PRO A 408 -20.83 2.27 -27.46
CA PRO A 408 -20.48 2.91 -28.72
C PRO A 408 -21.20 4.27 -28.93
N PRO A 409 -20.54 5.25 -29.58
CA PRO A 409 -21.08 6.61 -29.74
C PRO A 409 -22.38 6.69 -30.57
N ASN A 410 -22.69 5.66 -31.37
CA ASN A 410 -23.85 5.64 -32.27
C ASN A 410 -25.11 5.03 -31.64
N ILE A 411 -25.08 4.71 -30.34
CA ILE A 411 -26.26 4.18 -29.63
C ILE A 411 -27.43 5.17 -29.69
N ASN A 412 -27.12 6.47 -29.67
CA ASN A 412 -28.11 7.53 -29.82
C ASN A 412 -28.89 7.38 -31.12
N GLU A 413 -28.22 7.33 -32.29
CA GLU A 413 -28.87 7.28 -33.62
C GLU A 413 -29.75 6.04 -33.83
N SER A 414 -29.33 4.88 -33.29
CA SER A 414 -30.07 3.62 -33.44
C SER A 414 -31.37 3.62 -32.62
N ILE A 415 -31.35 4.23 -31.42
CA ILE A 415 -32.56 4.44 -30.62
C ILE A 415 -33.51 5.43 -31.32
N LEU A 416 -33.01 6.42 -32.08
CA LEU A 416 -33.86 7.37 -32.85
C LEU A 416 -34.63 6.76 -33.99
N GLN A 417 -34.06 5.74 -34.60
CA GLN A 417 -34.77 5.01 -35.62
C GLN A 417 -35.94 4.24 -35.01
N ILE A 418 -35.81 3.75 -33.77
CA ILE A 418 -36.86 3.03 -33.03
C ILE A 418 -37.95 3.99 -32.53
N ILE A 419 -37.59 5.17 -32.02
CA ILE A 419 -38.54 6.20 -31.55
C ILE A 419 -38.98 7.20 -32.63
N ASN A 420 -38.75 6.88 -33.90
CA ASN A 420 -39.30 7.55 -35.08
C ASN A 420 -38.91 9.04 -35.22
N TYR A 421 -37.61 9.36 -35.12
CA TYR A 421 -37.05 10.70 -35.37
C TYR A 421 -37.80 11.87 -34.68
N ALA A 422 -38.43 11.63 -33.53
CA ALA A 422 -38.97 12.72 -32.73
C ALA A 422 -37.79 13.64 -32.36
N LYS A 423 -37.84 14.92 -32.81
CA LYS A 423 -36.84 15.95 -32.54
C LYS A 423 -36.33 15.82 -31.11
N PHE A 424 -35.09 15.39 -30.96
CA PHE A 424 -34.54 15.08 -29.65
C PHE A 424 -34.62 16.27 -28.69
N PRO A 425 -35.36 16.13 -27.59
CA PRO A 425 -35.31 17.04 -26.45
C PRO A 425 -34.06 16.79 -25.57
N TRP A 426 -33.80 17.75 -24.69
CA TRP A 426 -32.72 17.93 -23.68
C TRP A 426 -32.44 16.78 -22.68
N TRP A 427 -33.05 15.59 -22.80
CA TRP A 427 -32.89 14.45 -21.86
C TRP A 427 -31.73 13.48 -22.18
N ILE A 428 -30.81 13.90 -23.06
CA ILE A 428 -29.59 13.15 -23.47
C ILE A 428 -28.40 13.41 -22.53
N ALA A 429 -28.52 14.32 -21.55
CA ALA A 429 -27.37 14.89 -20.83
C ALA A 429 -26.41 13.86 -20.19
N GLN A 430 -26.89 12.68 -19.78
CA GLN A 430 -26.08 11.61 -19.17
C GLN A 430 -25.47 10.63 -20.18
N VAL A 431 -25.99 10.58 -21.41
CA VAL A 431 -25.47 9.65 -22.44
C VAL A 431 -23.99 9.93 -22.75
N PRO A 432 -23.53 11.20 -22.87
CA PRO A 432 -22.12 11.50 -23.03
C PRO A 432 -21.21 10.85 -21.97
N ASP A 433 -21.66 10.74 -20.72
CA ASP A 433 -20.89 10.09 -19.65
C ASP A 433 -20.75 8.59 -19.85
N MET A 434 -21.67 7.93 -20.56
CA MET A 434 -21.63 6.49 -20.82
C MET A 434 -20.91 6.13 -22.12
N ILE A 435 -20.55 7.10 -22.97
CA ILE A 435 -19.85 6.80 -24.23
C ILE A 435 -18.40 6.40 -23.93
N TYR A 436 -17.84 5.50 -24.75
CA TYR A 436 -16.43 5.13 -24.70
C TYR A 436 -15.50 6.35 -24.52
N LYS A 437 -14.60 6.25 -23.54
CA LYS A 437 -13.58 7.28 -23.23
C LYS A 437 -14.16 8.64 -22.85
N SER A 438 -15.40 8.66 -22.35
CA SER A 438 -15.96 9.88 -21.77
C SER A 438 -15.07 10.37 -20.62
N PRO A 439 -15.03 11.68 -20.36
CA PRO A 439 -14.37 12.24 -19.17
C PRO A 439 -14.78 11.52 -17.88
N PHE A 440 -16.07 11.19 -17.74
CA PHE A 440 -16.60 10.47 -16.59
C PHE A 440 -15.94 9.08 -16.41
N LEU A 441 -15.96 8.24 -17.44
CA LEU A 441 -15.43 6.87 -17.35
C LEU A 441 -13.91 6.85 -17.18
N GLU A 442 -13.19 7.74 -17.87
CA GLU A 442 -11.75 7.89 -17.70
C GLU A 442 -11.39 8.34 -16.28
N ALA A 443 -12.21 9.21 -15.67
CA ALA A 443 -12.02 9.64 -14.30
C ALA A 443 -12.37 8.56 -13.25
N MET A 444 -13.34 7.70 -13.55
CA MET A 444 -13.70 6.52 -12.73
C MET A 444 -12.62 5.42 -12.82
N GLY A 445 -12.00 5.22 -13.99
CA GLY A 445 -11.07 4.10 -14.22
C GLY A 445 -11.78 2.74 -14.16
N TYR A 446 -11.03 1.66 -13.91
CA TYR A 446 -11.55 0.28 -13.87
C TYR A 446 -11.28 -0.47 -12.56
N GLU A 447 -10.64 0.20 -11.59
CA GLU A 447 -10.50 -0.32 -10.23
C GLU A 447 -11.79 -0.11 -9.44
N SER A 448 -12.04 -0.96 -8.44
CA SER A 448 -13.17 -0.85 -7.52
C SER A 448 -12.70 -0.78 -6.07
N SER A 449 -13.58 -0.31 -5.18
CA SER A 449 -13.27 -0.24 -3.74
C SER A 449 -13.03 -1.64 -3.15
N PRO A 450 -11.92 -1.88 -2.42
CA PRO A 450 -11.62 -3.16 -1.78
C PRO A 450 -12.43 -3.40 -0.48
N LEU A 451 -13.47 -2.60 -0.25
CA LEU A 451 -14.43 -2.72 0.85
C LEU A 451 -15.83 -3.10 0.35
N VAL A 452 -15.98 -3.34 -0.95
CA VAL A 452 -17.24 -3.72 -1.61
C VAL A 452 -16.98 -4.98 -2.41
N ASP A 453 -17.91 -5.93 -2.33
CA ASP A 453 -17.95 -7.12 -3.17
C ASP A 453 -18.72 -6.80 -4.46
N TYR A 454 -17.94 -6.65 -5.53
CA TYR A 454 -18.46 -6.27 -6.84
C TYR A 454 -18.64 -7.49 -7.74
N TYR A 455 -19.80 -7.57 -8.40
CA TYR A 455 -20.10 -8.61 -9.39
C TYR A 455 -20.68 -7.99 -10.67
N GLY A 456 -19.99 -8.18 -11.79
CA GLY A 456 -20.47 -7.78 -13.11
C GLY A 456 -21.28 -8.88 -13.78
N ILE A 457 -22.38 -8.53 -14.45
CA ILE A 457 -23.21 -9.48 -15.21
C ILE A 457 -23.49 -8.91 -16.61
N GLY A 458 -23.12 -9.66 -17.64
CA GLY A 458 -23.28 -9.31 -19.05
C GLY A 458 -24.13 -10.33 -19.82
N GLY A 459 -24.87 -9.86 -20.81
CA GLY A 459 -25.55 -10.72 -21.79
C GLY A 459 -24.94 -10.57 -23.18
N ASP A 460 -24.92 -11.65 -23.93
CA ASP A 460 -24.50 -11.67 -25.32
C ASP A 460 -25.59 -12.28 -26.21
N ILE A 461 -26.21 -11.46 -27.07
CA ILE A 461 -27.19 -11.89 -28.06
C ILE A 461 -26.60 -12.05 -29.47
N GLY A 462 -25.26 -11.95 -29.60
CA GLY A 462 -24.52 -12.18 -30.83
C GLY A 462 -24.54 -11.03 -31.84
N TRP A 463 -25.01 -9.83 -31.47
CA TRP A 463 -25.01 -8.65 -32.34
C TRP A 463 -25.02 -7.34 -31.56
N ILE A 464 -24.16 -6.38 -31.95
CA ILE A 464 -24.17 -4.97 -31.53
C ILE A 464 -24.88 -4.05 -32.52
N PHE A 465 -25.68 -3.11 -32.02
CA PHE A 465 -25.98 -1.86 -32.74
C PHE A 465 -24.74 -0.95 -32.79
N GLY A 466 -23.93 -1.04 -33.85
CA GLY A 466 -22.83 -0.10 -34.13
C GLY A 466 -21.43 -0.41 -33.58
N GLY A 467 -21.08 -1.67 -33.31
CA GLY A 467 -19.77 -2.04 -32.75
C GLY A 467 -19.26 -3.42 -33.19
N VAL A 468 -17.98 -3.67 -32.89
CA VAL A 468 -17.28 -4.97 -33.04
C VAL A 468 -17.15 -5.64 -31.68
N PRO A 469 -16.99 -6.97 -31.60
CA PRO A 469 -16.72 -7.67 -30.34
C PRO A 469 -15.61 -7.03 -29.53
N LYS A 470 -15.75 -7.05 -28.21
CA LYS A 470 -14.82 -6.49 -27.23
C LYS A 470 -14.36 -7.58 -26.29
N ASP A 471 -13.09 -7.49 -25.91
CA ASP A 471 -12.40 -8.31 -24.92
C ASP A 471 -11.83 -7.30 -23.91
N PHE A 472 -12.70 -6.87 -22.99
CA PHE A 472 -12.39 -5.92 -21.94
C PHE A 472 -11.74 -6.59 -20.73
N ASP A 473 -12.04 -7.87 -20.46
CA ASP A 473 -11.40 -8.60 -19.35
C ASP A 473 -10.01 -9.15 -19.70
N GLY A 474 -9.67 -9.23 -20.98
CA GLY A 474 -8.36 -9.61 -21.49
C GLY A 474 -8.12 -11.12 -21.50
N ASP A 475 -9.17 -11.93 -21.43
CA ASP A 475 -9.08 -13.40 -21.45
C ASP A 475 -8.84 -13.99 -22.85
N GLY A 476 -8.95 -13.16 -23.90
CA GLY A 476 -8.77 -13.53 -25.31
C GLY A 476 -10.05 -13.95 -26.03
N ILE A 477 -11.21 -13.91 -25.39
CA ILE A 477 -12.52 -14.26 -25.92
C ILE A 477 -13.37 -12.99 -26.02
N ALA A 478 -13.43 -12.41 -27.21
CA ALA A 478 -14.23 -11.22 -27.42
C ALA A 478 -15.73 -11.53 -27.56
N HIS A 479 -16.56 -10.82 -26.80
CA HIS A 479 -18.02 -10.92 -26.83
C HIS A 479 -18.68 -9.73 -27.54
N TYR A 480 -19.93 -9.88 -27.99
CA TYR A 480 -20.68 -8.82 -28.66
C TYR A 480 -21.39 -7.89 -27.65
N SER A 481 -22.70 -8.04 -27.48
CA SER A 481 -23.51 -7.18 -26.59
C SER A 481 -24.83 -7.83 -26.26
N ASP A 482 -25.49 -7.26 -25.25
CA ASP A 482 -26.89 -7.51 -24.89
C ASP A 482 -27.89 -6.72 -25.76
N GLY A 483 -27.42 -6.05 -26.81
CA GLY A 483 -28.21 -5.21 -27.71
C GLY A 483 -28.17 -3.70 -27.38
N LEU A 484 -27.61 -3.31 -26.23
CA LEU A 484 -27.35 -1.89 -25.90
C LEU A 484 -25.94 -1.69 -25.36
N CYS A 485 -25.52 -2.55 -24.43
CA CYS A 485 -24.23 -2.49 -23.77
C CYS A 485 -23.33 -3.64 -24.26
N PRO A 486 -22.03 -3.41 -24.53
CA PRO A 486 -21.10 -4.49 -24.78
C PRO A 486 -21.14 -5.51 -23.63
N THR A 487 -21.08 -6.80 -23.95
CA THR A 487 -21.28 -7.90 -22.99
C THR A 487 -20.37 -7.76 -21.78
N GLU A 488 -19.08 -7.50 -22.00
CA GLU A 488 -18.07 -7.41 -20.95
C GLU A 488 -17.96 -6.02 -20.32
N SER A 489 -18.76 -5.04 -20.76
CA SER A 489 -18.68 -3.69 -20.22
C SER A 489 -18.86 -3.60 -18.70
N PRO A 490 -19.62 -4.47 -18.01
CA PRO A 490 -19.71 -4.50 -16.54
C PRO A 490 -18.43 -4.95 -15.82
N TYR A 491 -17.40 -5.44 -16.53
CA TYR A 491 -16.16 -5.87 -15.91
C TYR A 491 -15.45 -4.73 -15.15
N LEU A 492 -14.72 -5.08 -14.09
CA LEU A 492 -13.78 -4.22 -13.37
C LEU A 492 -12.56 -5.07 -13.01
N GLU A 493 -11.37 -4.44 -12.92
CA GLU A 493 -10.10 -5.16 -12.79
C GLU A 493 -10.10 -6.12 -11.58
N GLY A 494 -9.84 -7.40 -11.86
CA GLY A 494 -9.74 -8.45 -10.84
C GLY A 494 -11.06 -8.84 -10.18
N ARG A 495 -12.20 -8.38 -10.69
CA ARG A 495 -13.54 -8.71 -10.17
C ARG A 495 -14.26 -9.77 -11.03
N PRO A 496 -15.17 -10.56 -10.43
CA PRO A 496 -15.96 -11.52 -11.18
C PRO A 496 -16.84 -10.89 -12.26
N LEU A 497 -16.89 -11.55 -13.42
CA LEU A 497 -17.80 -11.26 -14.52
C LEU A 497 -18.57 -12.54 -14.88
N TYR A 498 -19.90 -12.45 -14.89
CA TYR A 498 -20.78 -13.53 -15.33
C TYR A 498 -21.40 -13.19 -16.68
N ILE A 499 -21.09 -13.98 -17.70
CA ILE A 499 -21.59 -13.79 -19.07
C ILE A 499 -22.64 -14.84 -19.40
N LEU A 500 -23.75 -14.40 -19.98
CA LEU A 500 -24.79 -15.25 -20.55
C LEU A 500 -24.89 -15.07 -22.05
N GLU A 501 -24.52 -16.09 -22.82
CA GLU A 501 -24.73 -16.12 -24.26
C GLU A 501 -26.08 -16.73 -24.62
N GLY A 502 -26.80 -16.07 -25.53
CA GLY A 502 -28.12 -16.53 -25.96
C GLY A 502 -28.76 -15.66 -27.02
N LYS A 503 -30.03 -15.29 -26.82
CA LYS A 503 -30.82 -14.54 -27.80
C LYS A 503 -31.64 -13.46 -27.12
N ALA A 504 -32.05 -12.46 -27.89
CA ALA A 504 -33.01 -11.48 -27.43
C ALA A 504 -34.42 -12.07 -27.33
N TRP A 505 -35.24 -11.47 -26.46
CA TRP A 505 -36.66 -11.76 -26.35
C TRP A 505 -37.38 -11.59 -27.71
N PRO A 506 -38.35 -12.48 -28.06
CA PRO A 506 -38.92 -13.58 -27.27
C PRO A 506 -38.21 -14.93 -27.44
N TYR A 507 -37.04 -14.97 -28.09
CA TYR A 507 -36.34 -16.22 -28.40
C TYR A 507 -35.25 -16.59 -27.38
N GLY A 508 -34.96 -15.68 -26.45
CA GLY A 508 -34.06 -15.85 -25.32
C GLY A 508 -34.28 -14.71 -24.32
N GLU A 509 -33.42 -14.64 -23.31
CA GLU A 509 -33.56 -13.72 -22.16
C GLU A 509 -32.24 -12.97 -21.89
N GLU A 510 -31.32 -12.98 -22.86
CA GLU A 510 -29.96 -12.45 -22.73
C GLU A 510 -29.81 -11.01 -23.27
N ASP A 511 -30.90 -10.37 -23.69
CA ASP A 511 -30.90 -8.94 -24.05
C ASP A 511 -30.93 -8.01 -22.84
N HIS A 512 -30.53 -6.75 -23.05
CA HIS A 512 -30.28 -5.76 -22.01
C HIS A 512 -31.41 -5.62 -20.99
N MET A 513 -32.66 -5.67 -21.43
CA MET A 513 -33.81 -5.53 -20.54
C MET A 513 -34.17 -6.86 -19.88
N SER A 514 -34.17 -7.95 -20.67
CA SER A 514 -34.56 -9.27 -20.18
C SER A 514 -33.61 -9.84 -19.14
N LEU A 515 -32.32 -9.50 -19.22
CA LEU A 515 -31.28 -9.92 -18.25
C LEU A 515 -31.70 -9.67 -16.80
N ASN A 516 -32.24 -8.49 -16.50
CA ASN A 516 -32.69 -8.15 -15.15
C ASN A 516 -34.19 -8.40 -14.93
N ALA A 517 -35.01 -8.32 -15.98
CA ALA A 517 -36.46 -8.38 -15.83
C ALA A 517 -37.01 -9.80 -15.64
N ILE A 518 -36.47 -10.76 -16.38
CA ILE A 518 -37.06 -12.10 -16.52
C ILE A 518 -36.05 -13.24 -16.48
N ASN A 519 -34.75 -12.98 -16.65
CA ASN A 519 -33.75 -14.04 -16.74
C ASN A 519 -33.53 -14.75 -15.40
N ASP A 520 -33.97 -16.00 -15.30
CA ASP A 520 -33.93 -16.76 -14.06
C ASP A 520 -32.51 -17.07 -13.58
N LYS A 521 -31.55 -17.27 -14.50
CA LYS A 521 -30.15 -17.52 -14.15
C LYS A 521 -29.49 -16.30 -13.54
N VAL A 522 -29.77 -15.11 -14.07
CA VAL A 522 -29.29 -13.84 -13.50
C VAL A 522 -29.87 -13.65 -12.10
N HIS A 523 -31.17 -13.90 -11.92
CA HIS A 523 -31.79 -13.82 -10.60
C HIS A 523 -31.19 -14.80 -9.58
N GLU A 524 -30.92 -16.04 -9.98
CA GLU A 524 -30.25 -17.04 -9.11
C GLU A 524 -28.83 -16.62 -8.75
N TYR A 525 -28.09 -16.05 -9.71
CA TYR A 525 -26.76 -15.51 -9.48
C TYR A 525 -26.80 -14.34 -8.48
N ILE A 526 -27.76 -13.43 -8.61
CA ILE A 526 -27.96 -12.33 -7.66
C ILE A 526 -28.22 -12.87 -6.25
N LEU A 527 -29.20 -13.78 -6.11
CA LEU A 527 -29.56 -14.35 -4.80
C LEU A 527 -28.41 -15.08 -4.12
N LYS A 528 -27.53 -15.73 -4.91
CA LYS A 528 -26.37 -16.43 -4.40
C LYS A 528 -25.35 -15.47 -3.81
N HIS A 529 -25.03 -14.40 -4.53
CA HIS A 529 -23.92 -13.51 -4.15
C HIS A 529 -24.30 -12.46 -3.10
N LEU A 530 -25.59 -12.22 -2.87
CA LEU A 530 -26.06 -11.39 -1.74
C LEU A 530 -25.89 -12.02 -0.35
N ILE A 531 -25.26 -13.20 -0.23
CA ILE A 531 -25.05 -13.94 1.04
C ILE A 531 -23.78 -14.81 1.03
N ASP A 532 -22.88 -14.63 0.05
CA ASP A 532 -21.73 -15.52 -0.19
C ASP A 532 -20.54 -15.28 0.77
#